data_AF-A0A1A7WT19-F1
#
_entry.id   AF-A0A1A7WT19-F1
#
_cell.length_a   1.000
_cell.length_b   1.000
_cell.length_c   1.000
_cell.angle_alpha   90.00
_cell.angle_beta   90.00
_cell.angle_gamma   90.00
#
_symmetry.space_group_name_H-M   'P 1'
#
loop_
_entity.id
_entity.type
_entity.pdbx_description
1 polymer ?
#
loop_
_entity_poly.entity_id
_entity_poly.type
_entity_poly.pdbx_seq_one_letter_code
_entity_poly.pdbx_strand_id
1 'polypeptide(L)'
;LKAKIPDGFCSPEWDGIVCWPEGAPGKRVSTSCPEYIYDFNHKGLAYRRCDNNGTWELASINKTWANYNECTKFLYHYNYSHEKEVFHRLYLIYTVGYSISLGSLMVAVVILGYFRRLHCTRNYI
;
A
#
# COMPACT_ATOMS: atom_id res chain seq x y z
N LEU A 1 -1.06 -0.73 37.67
CA LEU A 1 0.37 -0.87 38.01
C LEU A 1 1.16 0.10 37.16
N LYS A 2 1.56 1.26 37.70
CA LYS A 2 2.44 2.21 37.00
C LYS A 2 3.87 1.77 37.30
N ALA A 3 4.59 1.27 36.31
CA ALA A 3 5.99 0.89 36.49
C ALA A 3 6.79 2.12 36.94
N LYS A 4 7.59 1.97 37.98
CA LYS A 4 8.47 3.03 38.48
C LYS A 4 9.71 3.04 37.58
N ILE A 5 9.71 3.91 36.58
CA ILE A 5 10.81 4.04 35.61
C ILE A 5 12.03 4.61 36.36
N PRO A 6 13.21 3.98 36.30
CA PRO A 6 14.42 4.49 36.94
C PRO A 6 14.82 5.85 36.36
N ASP A 7 15.38 6.73 37.19
CA ASP A 7 15.79 8.08 36.76
C ASP A 7 16.75 8.00 35.56
N GLY A 8 16.39 8.69 34.46
CA GLY A 8 17.17 8.76 33.22
C GLY A 8 16.77 7.77 32.11
N PHE A 9 15.81 6.87 32.34
CA PHE A 9 15.29 5.99 31.28
C PHE A 9 14.19 6.66 30.45
N CYS A 10 14.16 6.34 29.16
CA CYS A 10 13.07 6.78 28.28
C CYS A 10 11.80 5.98 28.58
N SER A 11 10.72 6.71 28.84
CA SER A 11 9.43 6.11 29.16
C SER A 11 8.84 5.35 27.98
N PRO A 12 8.17 4.20 28.23
CA PRO A 12 7.40 3.51 27.21
C PRO A 12 6.34 4.44 26.62
N GLU A 13 6.21 4.45 25.29
CA GLU A 13 5.20 5.26 24.60
C GLU A 13 4.67 4.58 23.33
N TRP A 14 3.48 5.00 22.93
CA TRP A 14 2.87 4.60 21.67
C TRP A 14 3.06 5.71 20.64
N ASP A 15 3.68 5.39 19.51
CA ASP A 15 3.98 6.36 18.46
C ASP A 15 2.96 6.36 17.29
N GLY A 16 1.90 5.57 17.39
CA GLY A 16 0.93 5.34 16.32
C GLY A 16 1.12 4.02 15.57
N ILE A 17 2.27 3.35 15.73
CA ILE A 17 2.62 2.11 15.00
C ILE A 17 3.10 1.01 15.96
N VAL A 18 3.93 1.33 16.94
CA VAL A 18 4.40 0.33 17.90
C VAL A 18 4.40 0.89 19.31
N CYS A 19 4.28 -0.02 20.28
CA CYS A 19 4.51 0.31 21.67
C CYS A 19 6.01 0.18 21.94
N TRP A 20 6.68 1.32 22.13
CA TRP A 20 8.09 1.33 22.46
C TRP A 20 8.30 0.88 23.90
N PRO A 21 9.18 -0.10 24.15
CA PRO A 21 9.53 -0.48 25.51
C PRO A 21 10.42 0.59 26.16
N GLU A 22 10.69 0.43 27.46
CA GLU A 22 11.59 1.30 28.20
C GLU A 22 12.99 1.31 27.57
N GLY A 23 13.57 2.50 27.44
CA GLY A 23 14.88 2.70 26.82
C GLY A 23 15.95 3.12 27.81
N ALA A 24 17.09 2.41 27.81
CA ALA A 24 18.25 2.84 28.59
C ALA A 24 18.89 4.10 27.98
N PRO A 25 19.30 5.09 28.79
CA PRO A 25 19.90 6.33 28.30
C PRO A 25 21.14 6.06 27.43
N GLY A 26 21.20 6.73 26.28
CA GLY A 26 22.30 6.61 25.32
C GLY A 26 22.29 5.33 24.48
N LYS A 27 21.28 4.46 24.63
CA LYS A 27 21.16 3.22 23.86
C LYS A 27 20.08 3.32 22.78
N ARG A 28 20.24 2.48 21.74
CA ARG A 28 19.16 2.21 20.78
C ARG A 28 18.27 1.11 21.32
N VAL A 29 16.98 1.33 21.16
CA VAL A 29 15.90 0.39 21.48
C VAL A 29 15.38 -0.15 20.15
N SER A 30 15.09 -1.44 20.10
CA SER A 30 14.48 -2.08 18.94
C SER A 30 13.24 -2.85 19.34
N THR A 31 12.25 -2.87 18.45
CA THR A 31 11.02 -3.67 18.59
C THR A 31 10.72 -4.36 17.27
N SER A 32 10.03 -5.50 17.31
CA SER A 32 9.55 -6.18 16.10
C SER A 32 8.58 -5.30 15.31
N CYS A 33 8.63 -5.41 13.99
CA CYS A 33 7.60 -4.81 13.14
C CYS A 33 6.23 -5.42 13.46
N PRO A 34 5.16 -4.62 13.53
CA PRO A 34 3.83 -5.10 13.92
C PRO A 34 3.27 -6.14 12.93
N GLU A 35 2.59 -7.15 13.48
CA GLU A 35 1.90 -8.17 12.68
C GLU A 35 0.56 -7.67 12.11
N TYR A 36 -0.02 -6.65 12.73
CA TYR A 36 -1.32 -6.11 12.32
C TYR A 36 -1.26 -5.24 11.05
N ILE A 37 -0.05 -4.87 10.59
CA ILE A 37 0.14 -4.12 9.33
C ILE A 37 0.55 -5.11 8.24
N TYR A 38 -0.39 -5.44 7.37
CA TYR A 38 -0.22 -6.47 6.34
C TYR A 38 0.99 -6.25 5.41
N ASP A 39 1.24 -5.00 5.01
CA ASP A 39 2.30 -4.69 4.04
C ASP A 39 3.71 -4.59 4.64
N PHE A 40 3.86 -4.83 5.95
CA PHE A 40 5.16 -4.75 6.63
C PHE A 40 5.93 -6.07 6.56
N ASN A 41 7.25 -5.95 6.57
CA ASN A 41 8.13 -7.09 6.81
C ASN A 41 8.10 -7.47 8.30
N HIS A 42 7.26 -8.44 8.66
CA HIS A 42 7.12 -8.93 10.04
C HIS A 42 8.40 -9.53 10.64
N LYS A 43 9.42 -9.83 9.82
CA LYS A 43 10.73 -10.30 10.30
C LYS A 43 11.73 -9.17 10.59
N GLY A 44 11.37 -7.92 10.26
CA GLY A 44 12.22 -6.75 10.49
C GLY A 44 12.09 -6.20 11.90
N LEU A 45 12.99 -5.26 12.21
CA LEU A 45 12.96 -4.49 13.45
C LEU A 45 12.79 -2.99 13.18
N ALA A 46 11.99 -2.33 14.01
CA ALA A 46 11.96 -0.87 14.11
C ALA A 46 12.95 -0.42 15.18
N TYR A 47 13.63 0.72 14.94
CA TYR A 47 14.65 1.24 15.84
C TYR A 47 14.34 2.65 16.33
N ARG A 48 14.69 2.92 17.59
CA ARG A 48 14.60 4.23 18.22
C ARG A 48 15.79 4.46 19.13
N ARG A 49 16.10 5.70 19.47
CA ARG A 49 17.21 6.03 20.37
C ARG A 49 16.71 6.82 21.58
N CYS A 50 17.18 6.40 22.74
CA CYS A 50 17.00 7.14 23.98
C CYS A 50 18.22 8.05 24.20
N ASP A 51 17.99 9.34 24.39
CA ASP A 51 19.05 10.29 24.74
C ASP A 51 19.48 10.12 26.21
N ASN A 52 20.67 10.63 26.53
CA ASN A 52 21.21 10.58 27.90
C ASN A 52 20.35 11.35 28.91
N ASN A 53 19.47 12.23 28.45
CA ASN A 53 18.56 13.01 29.29
C ASN A 53 17.26 12.26 29.63
N GLY A 54 17.12 11.00 29.22
CA GLY A 54 15.90 10.20 29.43
C GLY A 54 14.73 10.59 28.52
N THR A 55 15.02 11.28 27.42
CA THR A 55 14.05 11.67 26.39
C THR A 55 14.32 10.93 25.10
N TRP A 56 13.28 10.61 24.34
CA TRP A 56 13.44 10.03 23.01
C TRP A 56 14.09 11.03 22.05
N GLU A 57 15.00 10.56 21.20
CA GLU A 57 15.68 11.36 20.18
C GLU A 57 14.63 12.04 19.27
N LEU A 58 14.85 13.32 18.93
CA LEU A 58 13.95 14.11 18.10
C LEU A 58 14.46 14.14 16.64
N ALA A 59 13.56 13.88 15.70
CA ALA A 59 13.81 14.04 14.26
C ALA A 59 13.58 15.50 13.80
N SER A 60 12.63 16.20 14.43
CA SER A 60 12.30 17.60 14.16
C SER A 60 11.61 18.23 15.37
N ILE A 61 11.21 19.50 15.27
CA ILE A 61 10.47 20.20 16.33
C ILE A 61 9.20 19.41 16.63
N ASN A 62 9.08 18.90 17.86
CA ASN A 62 7.97 18.09 18.37
C ASN A 62 7.73 16.75 17.65
N LYS A 63 8.72 16.22 16.91
CA LYS A 63 8.61 14.90 16.30
C LYS A 63 9.76 14.01 16.73
N THR A 64 9.42 12.89 17.34
CA THR A 64 10.38 11.87 17.77
C THR A 64 10.91 11.09 16.57
N TRP A 65 12.19 10.76 16.62
CA TRP A 65 12.87 9.97 15.59
C TRP A 65 12.56 8.49 15.79
N ALA A 66 12.27 7.79 14.70
CA ALA A 66 12.16 6.34 14.65
C ALA A 66 12.54 5.87 13.23
N ASN A 67 13.20 4.71 13.15
CA ASN A 67 13.62 4.11 11.90
C ASN A 67 12.84 2.82 11.62
N TYR A 68 12.00 2.86 10.60
CA TYR A 68 11.14 1.77 10.13
C TYR A 68 11.63 1.10 8.83
N ASN A 69 12.87 1.37 8.40
CA ASN A 69 13.36 0.95 7.09
C ASN A 69 13.30 -0.58 6.87
N GLU A 70 13.54 -1.38 7.92
CA GLU A 70 13.39 -2.84 7.81
C GLU A 70 11.94 -3.29 7.68
N CYS A 71 11.01 -2.57 8.32
CA CYS A 71 9.57 -2.85 8.23
C CYS A 71 9.02 -2.50 6.84
N THR A 72 9.48 -1.40 6.24
CA THR A 72 9.00 -0.92 4.93
C THR A 72 9.72 -1.53 3.73
N LYS A 73 10.56 -2.54 3.94
CA LYS A 73 11.41 -3.13 2.88
C LYS A 73 10.61 -3.63 1.66
N PHE A 74 9.43 -4.21 1.88
CA PHE A 74 8.59 -4.74 0.81
C PHE A 74 7.70 -3.69 0.15
N LEU A 75 7.41 -2.57 0.83
CA LEU A 75 6.61 -1.49 0.26
C LEU A 75 7.27 -0.87 -0.98
N TYR A 76 8.59 -0.74 -0.96
CA TYR A 76 9.34 -0.24 -2.12
C TYR A 76 9.40 -1.24 -3.27
N HIS A 77 9.27 -2.54 -2.97
CA HIS A 77 9.30 -3.61 -3.96
C HIS A 77 7.91 -4.00 -4.47
N TYR A 78 6.83 -3.45 -3.89
CA TYR A 78 5.52 -3.52 -4.49
C TYR A 78 5.60 -2.76 -5.82
N ASN A 79 5.74 -3.52 -6.90
CA ASN A 79 6.11 -3.05 -8.23
C ASN A 79 4.89 -2.40 -8.91
N TYR A 80 4.35 -1.38 -8.25
CA TYR A 80 3.17 -0.60 -8.64
C TYR A 80 3.28 -0.10 -10.08
N SER A 81 4.50 0.17 -10.54
CA SER A 81 4.78 0.56 -11.92
C SER A 81 4.48 -0.55 -12.93
N HIS A 82 4.84 -1.81 -12.62
CA HIS A 82 4.66 -2.93 -13.55
C HIS A 82 3.19 -3.37 -13.62
N GLU A 83 2.50 -3.46 -12.48
CA GLU A 83 1.07 -3.77 -12.47
C GLU A 83 0.28 -2.71 -13.25
N LYS A 84 0.57 -1.42 -13.02
CA LYS A 84 -0.07 -0.33 -13.76
C LYS A 84 0.13 -0.41 -15.27
N GLU A 85 1.33 -0.73 -15.74
CA GLU A 85 1.59 -0.83 -17.17
C GLU A 85 0.80 -1.99 -17.78
N VAL A 86 0.77 -3.16 -17.12
CA VAL A 86 0.01 -4.31 -17.59
C VAL A 86 -1.49 -4.01 -17.62
N PHE A 87 -2.04 -3.45 -16.55
CA PHE A 87 -3.46 -3.07 -16.50
C PHE A 87 -3.80 -2.02 -17.57
N HIS A 88 -2.91 -1.07 -17.83
CA HIS A 88 -3.13 -0.05 -18.86
C HIS A 88 -3.10 -0.63 -20.28
N ARG A 89 -2.17 -1.55 -20.57
CA ARG A 89 -2.12 -2.25 -21.86
C ARG A 89 -3.38 -3.09 -22.09
N LEU A 90 -3.81 -3.84 -21.09
CA LEU A 90 -5.07 -4.59 -21.14
C LEU A 90 -6.26 -3.65 -21.37
N TYR A 91 -6.26 -2.50 -20.68
CA TYR A 91 -7.28 -1.47 -20.83
C TYR A 91 -7.44 -0.97 -22.26
N LEU A 92 -6.31 -0.63 -22.88
CA LEU A 92 -6.29 -0.17 -24.27
C LEU A 92 -6.77 -1.25 -25.23
N ILE A 93 -6.26 -2.48 -25.11
CA ILE A 93 -6.62 -3.57 -26.02
C ILE A 93 -8.11 -3.87 -25.94
N TYR A 94 -8.68 -4.00 -24.74
CA TYR A 94 -10.10 -4.28 -24.62
C TYR A 94 -10.94 -3.11 -25.13
N THR A 95 -10.57 -1.86 -24.83
CA THR A 95 -11.38 -0.69 -25.20
C THR A 95 -11.42 -0.53 -26.71
N VAL A 96 -10.27 -0.65 -27.37
CA VAL A 96 -10.18 -0.59 -28.83
C VAL A 96 -10.92 -1.76 -29.47
N GLY A 97 -10.72 -2.99 -28.97
CA GLY A 97 -11.37 -4.18 -29.49
C GLY A 97 -12.89 -4.14 -29.39
N TYR A 98 -13.43 -3.73 -28.24
CA TYR A 98 -14.87 -3.59 -28.06
C TYR A 98 -15.46 -2.44 -28.88
N SER A 99 -14.74 -1.32 -29.03
CA SER A 99 -15.20 -0.20 -29.86
C SER A 99 -15.34 -0.60 -31.33
N ILE A 100 -14.35 -1.32 -31.88
CA ILE A 100 -14.38 -1.82 -33.27
C ILE A 100 -15.51 -2.84 -33.45
N SER A 101 -15.64 -3.78 -32.51
CA SER A 101 -16.65 -4.84 -32.56
C SER A 101 -18.07 -4.26 -32.46
N LEU A 102 -18.29 -3.28 -31.58
CA LEU A 102 -19.57 -2.60 -31.45
C LEU A 102 -19.88 -1.82 -32.73
N GLY A 103 -18.90 -1.11 -33.31
CA GLY A 103 -19.06 -0.39 -34.57
C GLY A 103 -19.47 -1.32 -35.73
N SER A 104 -18.82 -2.47 -35.88
CA SER A 104 -19.15 -3.43 -36.94
C SER A 104 -20.53 -4.06 -36.73
N LEU A 105 -20.89 -4.39 -35.48
CA LEU A 105 -22.22 -4.89 -35.12
C LEU A 105 -23.31 -3.88 -35.44
N MET A 106 -23.11 -2.61 -35.08
CA MET A 106 -24.06 -1.54 -35.38
C MET A 106 -24.30 -1.42 -36.90
N VAL A 107 -23.23 -1.44 -37.70
CA VAL A 107 -23.35 -1.43 -39.17
C VAL A 107 -24.11 -2.66 -39.68
N ALA A 108 -23.80 -3.85 -39.16
CA ALA A 108 -24.49 -5.09 -39.54
C ALA A 108 -26.00 -5.03 -39.23
N VAL A 109 -26.38 -4.55 -38.04
CA VAL A 109 -27.78 -4.37 -37.63
C VAL A 109 -28.50 -3.37 -38.54
N VAL A 110 -27.86 -2.25 -38.88
CA VAL A 110 -28.44 -1.25 -39.81
C VAL A 110 -28.69 -1.86 -41.20
N ILE A 111 -27.76 -2.66 -41.73
CA ILE A 111 -27.93 -3.33 -43.02
C ILE A 111 -29.10 -4.33 -42.96
N LEU A 112 -29.13 -5.18 -41.94
CA LEU A 112 -30.20 -6.18 -41.77
C LEU A 112 -31.59 -5.52 -41.61
N GLY A 113 -31.68 -4.42 -40.87
CA GLY A 113 -32.93 -3.68 -40.67
C GLY A 113 -33.38 -2.84 -41.88
N TYR A 114 -32.43 -2.33 -42.69
CA TYR A 114 -32.76 -1.56 -43.89
C TYR A 114 -33.26 -2.45 -45.03
N PHE A 115 -32.59 -3.59 -45.27
CA PHE A 115 -32.97 -4.50 -46.35
C PHE A 115 -34.12 -5.42 -45.94
N ARG A 116 -35.37 -4.96 -46.16
CA ARG A 116 -36.61 -5.74 -45.92
C ARG A 116 -36.63 -7.14 -46.55
N ARG A 117 -35.86 -7.39 -47.62
CA ARG A 117 -35.73 -8.73 -48.24
C ARG A 117 -34.93 -9.74 -47.39
N LEU A 118 -34.22 -9.30 -46.34
CA LEU A 118 -33.45 -10.16 -45.42
C LEU A 118 -34.21 -10.45 -44.11
N HIS A 119 -35.45 -9.98 -43.96
CA HIS A 119 -36.29 -10.27 -42.79
C HIS A 119 -36.83 -11.71 -42.85
N CYS A 120 -36.04 -12.65 -42.34
CA CYS A 120 -36.44 -14.04 -42.07
C CYS A 120 -36.32 -14.30 -40.56
N THR A 121 -37.03 -15.29 -40.02
CA THR A 121 -36.90 -15.76 -38.62
C THR A 121 -35.46 -16.13 -38.23
N ARG A 122 -34.59 -16.47 -39.20
CA ARG A 122 -33.15 -16.74 -39.00
C ARG A 122 -32.28 -15.49 -38.79
N ASN A 123 -32.69 -14.33 -39.32
CA ASN A 123 -31.94 -13.05 -39.18
C ASN A 123 -32.49 -12.17 -38.05
N TYR A 124 -33.41 -12.70 -37.24
CA TYR A 124 -34.01 -12.02 -36.08
C TYR A 124 -33.42 -12.50 -34.74
N ILE A 125 -32.78 -13.67 -34.72
CA ILE A 125 -31.97 -14.20 -33.61
C ILE A 125 -30.60 -13.53 -33.64
#